data_AF-A0A7W2PJ49-F1
#
_entry.id   AF-A0A7W2PJ49-F1
#
_cell.length_a   1.000
_cell.length_b   1.000
_cell.length_c   1.000
_cell.angle_alpha   90.00
_cell.angle_beta   90.00
_cell.angle_gamma   90.00
#
_symmetry.space_group_name_H-M   'P 1'
#
loop_
_entity.id
_entity.type
_entity.pdbx_description
1 polymer ?
#
loop_
_entity_poly.entity_id
_entity_poly.type
_entity_poly.pdbx_seq_one_letter_code
_entity_poly.pdbx_strand_id
1 'polypeptide(L)'
;MQNKIIKTCLTALAVSVAGLANAQQATAIEDAMGSYSAISGGAVSIGAQPKHSQPGTSNIGGHLASQAAVAIGAYTTVKDIYAGAAVTTGAWSRVEQIYAGGGVGIGANATALDIVAGAAVVVGASATVHNVAAGAAITVGAGAEIEGETYEAEEATDNANMMTAAIQAIHQKFVDNPVIIDEVETYTDLSELTINPKDDNSPHYFRAINLAASTTLTISGDVTVITSGAMTMGAGSQILLEEGANVTWILGGALTLGAGSTFNGKAYINGAVSGATSDVECGNLYATGAIGIRTIGDTCGPVEITKVCPLWNTEAKWLARQDQMDPHTFEIWNEEYWITDYDTNTWVGITSETIIVDYRVDSSSEYWIQKTQYIKPGTDTDKWWGTWAVTDNTLYPENFDTFAAACKADLEILNNPY
;
A
#
# COMPACT_ATOMS: atom_id res chain seq x y z
N MET A 1 -26.86 21.77 45.20
CA MET A 1 -25.68 22.06 44.34
C MET A 1 -24.93 20.82 43.88
N GLN A 2 -25.12 19.63 44.49
CA GLN A 2 -24.40 18.39 44.13
C GLN A 2 -24.75 17.81 42.74
N ASN A 3 -25.96 18.04 42.20
CA ASN A 3 -26.37 17.50 40.90
C ASN A 3 -25.78 18.22 39.67
N LYS A 4 -25.16 19.40 39.82
CA LYS A 4 -24.52 20.11 38.69
C LYS A 4 -23.09 19.63 38.42
N ILE A 5 -22.37 19.17 39.44
CA ILE A 5 -20.96 18.75 39.31
C ILE A 5 -20.87 17.38 38.62
N ILE A 6 -21.81 16.46 38.89
CA ILE A 6 -21.84 15.13 38.28
C ILE A 6 -22.14 15.20 36.76
N LYS A 7 -23.01 16.12 36.32
CA LYS A 7 -23.33 16.29 34.89
C LYS A 7 -22.13 16.79 34.08
N THR A 8 -21.34 17.71 34.62
CA THR A 8 -20.17 18.27 33.91
C THR A 8 -19.05 17.23 33.77
N CYS A 9 -18.82 16.40 34.80
CA CYS A 9 -17.82 15.33 34.74
C CYS A 9 -18.21 14.20 33.79
N LEU A 10 -19.50 13.84 33.69
CA LEU A 10 -19.95 12.80 32.75
C LEU A 10 -19.85 13.25 31.28
N THR A 11 -20.13 14.53 30.98
CA THR A 11 -19.93 15.08 29.63
C THR A 11 -18.46 15.17 29.26
N ALA A 12 -17.58 15.52 30.20
CA ALA A 12 -16.13 15.53 29.94
C ALA A 12 -15.59 14.12 29.68
N LEU A 13 -16.09 13.11 30.40
CA LEU A 13 -15.72 11.71 30.19
C LEU A 13 -16.24 11.16 28.85
N ALA A 14 -17.46 11.51 28.46
CA ALA A 14 -18.02 11.11 27.16
C ALA A 14 -17.27 11.76 25.98
N VAL A 15 -16.86 13.02 26.12
CA VAL A 15 -16.02 13.70 25.11
C VAL A 15 -14.62 13.08 25.05
N SER A 16 -14.02 12.70 26.19
CA SER A 16 -12.73 12.01 26.19
C SER A 16 -12.78 10.60 25.59
N VAL A 17 -13.89 9.86 25.79
CA VAL A 17 -14.06 8.51 25.22
C VAL A 17 -14.36 8.58 23.72
N ALA A 18 -15.15 9.57 23.26
CA ALA A 18 -15.35 9.83 21.84
C ALA A 18 -14.07 10.30 21.14
N GLY A 19 -13.25 11.11 21.82
CA GLY A 19 -11.93 11.51 21.33
C GLY A 19 -10.95 10.34 21.20
N LEU A 20 -10.98 9.39 22.14
CA LEU A 20 -10.10 8.22 22.12
C LEU A 20 -10.54 7.18 21.06
N ALA A 21 -11.85 6.96 20.90
CA ALA A 21 -12.39 6.09 19.85
C ALA A 21 -12.12 6.66 18.44
N ASN A 22 -12.21 7.98 18.27
CA ASN A 22 -11.90 8.65 17.01
C ASN A 22 -10.38 8.63 16.71
N ALA A 23 -9.52 8.82 17.73
CA ALA A 23 -8.07 8.72 17.55
C ALA A 23 -7.63 7.31 17.12
N GLN A 24 -8.19 6.25 17.72
CA GLN A 24 -7.85 4.87 17.37
C GLN A 24 -8.37 4.48 15.97
N GLN A 25 -9.50 5.06 15.55
CA GLN A 25 -10.02 4.92 14.18
C GLN A 25 -9.18 5.70 13.16
N ALA A 26 -8.67 6.89 13.52
CA ALA A 26 -7.81 7.70 12.67
C ALA A 26 -6.45 7.02 12.40
N THR A 27 -5.86 6.36 13.39
CA THR A 27 -4.60 5.60 13.22
C THR A 27 -4.78 4.41 12.27
N ALA A 28 -5.86 3.63 12.43
CA ALA A 28 -6.15 2.51 11.53
C ALA A 28 -6.44 2.98 10.09
N ILE A 29 -7.07 4.14 9.93
CA ILE A 29 -7.30 4.76 8.62
C ILE A 29 -5.96 5.23 8.01
N GLU A 30 -5.09 5.86 8.79
CA GLU A 30 -3.79 6.34 8.29
C GLU A 30 -2.87 5.18 7.85
N ASP A 31 -2.83 4.09 8.62
CA ASP A 31 -2.09 2.88 8.24
C ASP A 31 -2.66 2.29 6.94
N ALA A 32 -4.00 2.28 6.79
CA ALA A 32 -4.65 1.87 5.56
C ALA A 32 -4.42 2.84 4.38
N MET A 33 -4.21 4.13 4.64
CA MET A 33 -3.89 5.11 3.59
C MET A 33 -2.51 4.86 2.98
N GLY A 34 -1.57 4.25 3.70
CA GLY A 34 -0.21 3.99 3.23
C GLY A 34 -0.13 3.11 1.97
N SER A 35 -1.13 2.28 1.70
CA SER A 35 -1.21 1.45 0.49
C SER A 35 -1.68 2.23 -0.76
N TYR A 36 -2.14 3.47 -0.59
CA TYR A 36 -2.60 4.33 -1.68
C TYR A 36 -1.47 5.25 -2.15
N SER A 37 -1.15 5.22 -3.44
CA SER A 37 -0.30 6.25 -4.03
C SER A 37 -0.99 7.62 -4.00
N ALA A 38 -2.30 7.66 -4.26
CA ALA A 38 -3.04 8.91 -4.26
C ALA A 38 -4.46 8.77 -3.69
N ILE A 39 -4.85 9.72 -2.84
CA ILE A 39 -6.21 9.91 -2.33
C ILE A 39 -6.62 11.35 -2.58
N SER A 40 -7.79 11.56 -3.18
CA SER A 40 -8.25 12.88 -3.62
C SER A 40 -9.71 13.14 -3.26
N GLY A 41 -9.99 14.30 -2.66
CA GLY A 41 -11.37 14.79 -2.49
C GLY A 41 -12.00 15.27 -3.80
N GLY A 42 -11.17 15.65 -4.78
CA GLY A 42 -11.59 15.87 -6.17
C GLY A 42 -11.29 14.66 -7.05
N ALA A 43 -11.18 14.87 -8.37
CA ALA A 43 -10.79 13.82 -9.32
C ALA A 43 -9.28 13.49 -9.26
N VAL A 44 -8.90 12.26 -9.59
CA VAL A 44 -7.51 11.85 -9.86
C VAL A 44 -7.33 11.68 -11.36
N SER A 45 -6.28 12.28 -11.93
CA SER A 45 -5.89 12.13 -13.33
C SER A 45 -4.41 11.78 -13.41
N ILE A 46 -4.11 10.59 -13.93
CA ILE A 46 -2.73 10.12 -14.18
C ILE A 46 -2.47 10.16 -15.68
N GLY A 47 -1.34 10.77 -16.07
CA GLY A 47 -0.91 10.87 -17.45
C GLY A 47 -0.61 9.52 -18.10
N ALA A 48 -0.57 9.51 -19.44
CA ALA A 48 -0.15 8.33 -20.19
C ALA A 48 1.32 8.01 -19.91
N GLN A 49 1.62 6.72 -19.82
CA GLN A 49 2.96 6.23 -19.54
C GLN A 49 3.68 5.86 -20.83
N PRO A 50 5.02 5.92 -20.86
CA PRO A 50 5.79 5.34 -21.93
C PRO A 50 5.40 3.86 -22.06
N LYS A 51 5.36 3.37 -23.30
CA LYS A 51 5.13 1.95 -23.58
C LYS A 51 6.32 1.14 -23.04
N HIS A 52 6.25 0.74 -21.77
CA HIS A 52 7.26 -0.12 -21.15
C HIS A 52 6.84 -1.58 -21.21
N SER A 53 7.79 -2.42 -21.62
CA SER A 53 7.61 -3.75 -22.17
C SER A 53 7.75 -4.87 -21.14
N GLN A 54 7.56 -4.60 -19.85
CA GLN A 54 7.62 -5.62 -18.80
C GLN A 54 6.19 -5.87 -18.30
N PRO A 55 5.54 -6.96 -18.72
CA PRO A 55 4.27 -7.37 -18.16
C PRO A 55 4.43 -7.55 -16.63
N GLY A 56 3.58 -6.90 -15.84
CA GLY A 56 3.48 -7.14 -14.39
C GLY A 56 4.17 -6.13 -13.47
N THR A 57 4.89 -5.13 -13.98
CA THR A 57 5.35 -4.02 -13.13
C THR A 57 4.33 -2.89 -13.13
N SER A 58 3.74 -2.60 -11.98
CA SER A 58 2.94 -1.39 -11.80
C SER A 58 3.82 -0.16 -12.01
N ASN A 59 3.33 0.84 -12.74
CA ASN A 59 4.00 2.15 -12.84
C ASN A 59 3.36 3.18 -11.90
N ILE A 60 2.35 2.75 -11.14
CA ILE A 60 1.75 3.43 -10.02
C ILE A 60 1.99 2.58 -8.78
N GLY A 61 2.64 3.13 -7.75
CA GLY A 61 3.14 2.32 -6.63
C GLY A 61 2.09 1.68 -5.71
N GLY A 62 0.82 2.01 -5.87
CA GLY A 62 -0.24 1.56 -4.99
C GLY A 62 -1.62 1.80 -5.58
N HIS A 63 -2.62 1.84 -4.69
CA HIS A 63 -4.00 2.08 -5.08
C HIS A 63 -4.26 3.56 -5.40
N LEU A 64 -5.29 3.82 -6.20
CA LEU A 64 -5.79 5.17 -6.47
C LEU A 64 -7.20 5.33 -5.88
N ALA A 65 -7.42 6.43 -5.17
CA ALA A 65 -8.70 6.75 -4.55
C ALA A 65 -9.16 8.18 -4.85
N SER A 66 -10.45 8.33 -5.14
CA SER A 66 -11.09 9.62 -5.38
C SER A 66 -12.53 9.64 -4.91
N GLN A 67 -12.96 10.72 -4.24
CA GLN A 67 -14.40 10.97 -4.02
C GLN A 67 -15.17 11.25 -5.33
N ALA A 68 -14.48 11.75 -6.36
CA ALA A 68 -15.06 12.04 -7.66
C ALA A 68 -14.66 10.94 -8.66
N ALA A 69 -13.97 11.29 -9.74
CA ALA A 69 -13.59 10.37 -10.80
C ALA A 69 -12.08 10.06 -10.79
N VAL A 70 -11.72 8.87 -11.25
CA VAL A 70 -10.33 8.50 -11.54
C VAL A 70 -10.17 8.29 -13.04
N ALA A 71 -9.20 8.98 -13.64
CA ALA A 71 -8.81 8.80 -15.03
C ALA A 71 -7.33 8.40 -15.09
N ILE A 72 -7.00 7.32 -15.77
CA ILE A 72 -5.61 6.92 -16.03
C ILE A 72 -5.33 6.93 -17.53
N GLY A 73 -4.13 7.34 -17.90
CA GLY A 73 -3.69 7.38 -19.28
C GLY A 73 -3.41 6.02 -19.89
N ALA A 74 -2.99 6.03 -21.15
CA ALA A 74 -2.57 4.82 -21.85
C ALA A 74 -1.32 4.21 -21.20
N TYR A 75 -1.21 2.87 -21.25
CA TYR A 75 -0.08 2.13 -20.69
C TYR A 75 0.13 2.28 -19.17
N THR A 76 -0.81 2.89 -18.44
CA THR A 76 -0.75 2.97 -16.98
C THR A 76 -1.14 1.62 -16.38
N THR A 77 -0.35 1.13 -15.42
CA THR A 77 -0.65 -0.05 -14.61
C THR A 77 -0.90 0.43 -13.20
N VAL A 78 -2.04 0.06 -12.64
CA VAL A 78 -2.46 0.35 -11.26
C VAL A 78 -2.89 -0.96 -10.63
N LYS A 79 -2.73 -1.11 -9.33
CA LYS A 79 -3.29 -2.23 -8.59
C LYS A 79 -4.82 -2.10 -8.54
N ASP A 80 -5.34 -1.26 -7.63
CA ASP A 80 -6.78 -1.05 -7.51
C ASP A 80 -7.17 0.42 -7.64
N ILE A 81 -8.38 0.66 -8.13
CA ILE A 81 -8.97 1.99 -8.28
C ILE A 81 -10.29 2.05 -7.53
N TYR A 82 -10.43 3.06 -6.67
CA TYR A 82 -11.64 3.38 -5.91
C TYR A 82 -12.11 4.79 -6.28
N ALA A 83 -13.31 4.91 -6.86
CA ALA A 83 -13.87 6.18 -7.29
C ALA A 83 -15.33 6.34 -6.82
N GLY A 84 -15.66 7.46 -6.21
CA GLY A 84 -17.04 7.76 -5.82
C GLY A 84 -17.98 7.98 -7.01
N ALA A 85 -17.47 8.42 -8.17
CA ALA A 85 -18.28 8.76 -9.34
C ALA A 85 -17.98 7.91 -10.58
N ALA A 86 -16.77 7.93 -11.13
CA ALA A 86 -16.49 7.23 -12.38
C ALA A 86 -15.03 6.85 -12.53
N VAL A 87 -14.76 5.80 -13.32
CA VAL A 87 -13.40 5.41 -13.70
C VAL A 87 -13.27 5.42 -15.21
N THR A 88 -12.16 5.94 -15.73
CA THR A 88 -11.81 5.83 -17.16
C THR A 88 -10.36 5.41 -17.29
N THR A 89 -10.11 4.34 -18.02
CA THR A 89 -8.76 3.85 -18.29
C THR A 89 -8.34 4.09 -19.74
N GLY A 90 -7.07 4.37 -19.95
CA GLY A 90 -6.50 4.57 -21.27
C GLY A 90 -6.26 3.25 -22.02
N ALA A 91 -5.97 3.35 -23.32
CA ALA A 91 -5.63 2.16 -24.10
C ALA A 91 -4.40 1.43 -23.52
N TRP A 92 -4.40 0.10 -23.55
CA TRP A 92 -3.30 -0.73 -23.01
C TRP A 92 -3.00 -0.53 -21.52
N SER A 93 -3.87 0.13 -20.76
CA SER A 93 -3.74 0.19 -19.30
C SER A 93 -4.00 -1.17 -18.67
N ARG A 94 -3.53 -1.36 -17.44
CA ARG A 94 -3.81 -2.56 -16.64
C ARG A 94 -4.29 -2.15 -15.25
N VAL A 95 -5.39 -2.74 -14.80
CA VAL A 95 -5.91 -2.57 -13.44
C VAL A 95 -6.26 -3.95 -12.90
N GLU A 96 -6.05 -4.22 -11.62
CA GLU A 96 -6.58 -5.41 -10.99
C GLU A 96 -8.06 -5.19 -10.70
N GLN A 97 -8.38 -4.36 -9.70
CA GLN A 97 -9.77 -4.14 -9.31
C GLN A 97 -10.21 -2.69 -9.53
N ILE A 98 -11.46 -2.53 -10.00
CA ILE A 98 -12.09 -1.22 -10.19
C ILE A 98 -13.40 -1.17 -9.42
N TYR A 99 -13.49 -0.23 -8.49
CA TYR A 99 -14.70 0.07 -7.73
C TYR A 99 -15.15 1.49 -8.01
N ALA A 100 -16.29 1.65 -8.67
CA ALA A 100 -16.82 2.95 -9.05
C ALA A 100 -18.29 3.12 -8.63
N GLY A 101 -18.62 4.23 -7.97
CA GLY A 101 -20.01 4.55 -7.62
C GLY A 101 -20.92 4.83 -8.83
N GLY A 102 -20.35 5.13 -9.99
CA GLY A 102 -21.07 5.35 -11.25
C GLY A 102 -20.49 4.54 -12.39
N GLY A 103 -20.07 5.20 -13.48
CA GLY A 103 -19.68 4.51 -14.72
C GLY A 103 -18.21 4.09 -14.78
N VAL A 104 -17.90 3.00 -15.47
CA VAL A 104 -16.53 2.56 -15.77
C VAL A 104 -16.32 2.47 -17.28
N GLY A 105 -15.29 3.15 -17.78
CA GLY A 105 -14.84 3.03 -19.17
C GLY A 105 -13.46 2.40 -19.23
N ILE A 106 -13.33 1.27 -19.92
CA ILE A 106 -12.07 0.56 -20.15
C ILE A 106 -11.53 0.91 -21.54
N GLY A 107 -10.27 1.32 -21.60
CA GLY A 107 -9.61 1.66 -22.86
C GLY A 107 -9.42 0.45 -23.80
N ALA A 108 -9.19 0.71 -25.08
CA ALA A 108 -8.93 -0.37 -26.04
C ALA A 108 -7.64 -1.14 -25.71
N ASN A 109 -7.65 -2.47 -25.83
CA ASN A 109 -6.55 -3.35 -25.44
C ASN A 109 -6.11 -3.23 -23.97
N ALA A 110 -6.92 -2.60 -23.12
CA ALA A 110 -6.66 -2.57 -21.69
C ALA A 110 -7.07 -3.89 -21.02
N THR A 111 -6.54 -4.15 -19.83
CA THR A 111 -6.94 -5.29 -19.01
C THR A 111 -7.46 -4.83 -17.66
N ALA A 112 -8.56 -5.41 -17.20
CA ALA A 112 -9.04 -5.30 -15.82
C ALA A 112 -9.33 -6.72 -15.28
N LEU A 113 -9.12 -7.00 -13.99
CA LEU A 113 -9.64 -8.26 -13.43
C LEU A 113 -11.12 -8.06 -13.09
N ASP A 114 -11.39 -7.39 -11.98
CA ASP A 114 -12.75 -7.26 -11.46
C ASP A 114 -13.22 -5.81 -11.55
N ILE A 115 -14.42 -5.61 -12.08
CA ILE A 115 -15.06 -4.30 -12.18
C ILE A 115 -16.38 -4.31 -11.42
N VAL A 116 -16.56 -3.35 -10.52
CA VAL A 116 -17.83 -3.04 -9.87
C VAL A 116 -18.19 -1.59 -10.14
N ALA A 117 -19.30 -1.37 -10.85
CA ALA A 117 -19.75 -0.05 -11.26
C ALA A 117 -21.23 0.17 -10.88
N GLY A 118 -21.54 1.24 -10.16
CA GLY A 118 -22.91 1.58 -9.81
C GLY A 118 -23.81 1.98 -10.99
N ALA A 119 -23.23 2.26 -12.17
CA ALA A 119 -23.97 2.58 -13.38
C ALA A 119 -23.57 1.66 -14.55
N ALA A 120 -23.08 2.22 -15.66
CA ALA A 120 -22.73 1.46 -16.85
C ALA A 120 -21.24 1.13 -16.93
N VAL A 121 -20.91 -0.03 -17.49
CA VAL A 121 -19.55 -0.43 -17.85
C VAL A 121 -19.42 -0.44 -19.37
N VAL A 122 -18.37 0.19 -19.89
CA VAL A 122 -18.01 0.17 -21.31
C VAL A 122 -16.63 -0.45 -21.45
N VAL A 123 -16.55 -1.60 -22.09
CA VAL A 123 -15.30 -2.32 -22.37
C VAL A 123 -14.81 -1.95 -23.78
N GLY A 124 -13.63 -1.34 -23.87
CA GLY A 124 -13.04 -0.92 -25.14
C GLY A 124 -12.69 -2.09 -26.06
N ALA A 125 -12.53 -1.82 -27.36
CA ALA A 125 -12.20 -2.85 -28.35
C ALA A 125 -10.91 -3.63 -27.98
N SER A 126 -10.96 -4.95 -28.14
CA SER A 126 -9.85 -5.86 -27.80
C SER A 126 -9.36 -5.77 -26.35
N ALA A 127 -10.13 -5.17 -25.44
CA ALA A 127 -9.83 -5.20 -24.02
C ALA A 127 -10.26 -6.54 -23.41
N THR A 128 -9.60 -6.94 -22.34
CA THR A 128 -9.94 -8.15 -21.59
C THR A 128 -10.35 -7.76 -20.17
N VAL A 129 -11.51 -8.23 -19.74
CA VAL A 129 -11.97 -8.10 -18.36
C VAL A 129 -12.28 -9.49 -17.80
N HIS A 130 -12.06 -9.73 -16.52
CA HIS A 130 -12.49 -10.98 -15.89
C HIS A 130 -13.94 -10.89 -15.44
N ASN A 131 -14.23 -10.31 -14.27
CA ASN A 131 -15.61 -10.16 -13.78
C ASN A 131 -16.13 -8.73 -13.95
N VAL A 132 -17.43 -8.60 -14.24
CA VAL A 132 -18.09 -7.29 -14.39
C VAL A 132 -19.42 -7.24 -13.65
N ALA A 133 -19.49 -6.38 -12.65
CA ALA A 133 -20.71 -5.92 -12.00
C ALA A 133 -21.08 -4.52 -12.51
N ALA A 134 -22.28 -4.36 -13.06
CA ALA A 134 -22.79 -3.06 -13.50
C ALA A 134 -24.22 -2.86 -12.98
N GLY A 135 -24.53 -1.67 -12.45
CA GLY A 135 -25.89 -1.33 -11.99
C GLY A 135 -26.87 -0.94 -13.10
N ALA A 136 -26.42 -0.85 -14.36
CA ALA A 136 -27.28 -0.45 -15.48
C ALA A 136 -27.03 -1.24 -16.77
N ALA A 137 -25.86 -1.09 -17.39
CA ALA A 137 -25.60 -1.68 -18.71
C ALA A 137 -24.13 -2.03 -18.89
N ILE A 138 -23.86 -3.09 -19.64
CA ILE A 138 -22.51 -3.50 -20.07
C ILE A 138 -22.44 -3.37 -21.59
N THR A 139 -21.53 -2.52 -22.08
CA THR A 139 -21.25 -2.37 -23.51
C THR A 139 -19.89 -2.98 -23.82
N VAL A 140 -19.84 -3.94 -24.73
CA VAL A 140 -18.61 -4.65 -25.10
C VAL A 140 -18.16 -4.24 -26.49
N GLY A 141 -16.94 -3.70 -26.59
CA GLY A 141 -16.32 -3.29 -27.83
C GLY A 141 -15.97 -4.47 -28.74
N ALA A 142 -15.70 -4.17 -30.02
CA ALA A 142 -15.35 -5.20 -30.99
C ALA A 142 -14.10 -5.98 -30.55
N GLY A 143 -14.21 -7.31 -30.52
CA GLY A 143 -13.12 -8.21 -30.13
C GLY A 143 -12.70 -8.12 -28.67
N ALA A 144 -13.44 -7.40 -27.82
CA ALA A 144 -13.23 -7.42 -26.38
C ALA A 144 -13.76 -8.72 -25.76
N GLU A 145 -13.18 -9.11 -24.64
CA GLU A 145 -13.46 -10.36 -23.95
C GLU A 145 -13.81 -10.09 -22.48
N ILE A 146 -14.87 -10.76 -22.01
CA ILE A 146 -15.20 -10.89 -20.59
C ILE A 146 -15.03 -12.37 -20.28
N GLU A 147 -13.96 -12.72 -19.57
CA GLU A 147 -13.58 -14.12 -19.32
C GLU A 147 -14.41 -14.76 -18.17
N GLY A 148 -14.80 -13.94 -17.20
CA GLY A 148 -15.54 -14.34 -16.01
C GLY A 148 -17.05 -14.05 -16.12
N GLU A 149 -17.65 -13.76 -14.98
CA GLU A 149 -19.10 -13.57 -14.88
C GLU A 149 -19.51 -12.09 -15.02
N THR A 150 -20.70 -11.89 -15.56
CA THR A 150 -21.38 -10.60 -15.53
C THR A 150 -22.55 -10.66 -14.56
N TYR A 151 -22.63 -9.72 -13.63
CA TYR A 151 -23.72 -9.64 -12.65
C TYR A 151 -24.19 -8.20 -12.43
N GLU A 152 -25.33 -8.06 -11.76
CA GLU A 152 -25.84 -6.76 -11.32
C GLU A 152 -25.03 -6.31 -10.12
N ALA A 153 -24.58 -5.05 -10.12
CA ALA A 153 -23.82 -4.52 -8.99
C ALA A 153 -24.72 -4.36 -7.75
N GLU A 154 -24.37 -5.01 -6.64
CA GLU A 154 -24.86 -4.60 -5.32
C GLU A 154 -24.24 -3.25 -4.95
N GLU A 155 -25.00 -2.41 -4.24
CA GLU A 155 -24.72 -0.98 -4.06
C GLU A 155 -23.24 -0.66 -3.76
N ALA A 156 -22.62 0.20 -4.57
CA ALA A 156 -21.28 0.76 -4.33
C ALA A 156 -21.22 1.77 -3.16
N THR A 157 -22.22 1.77 -2.27
CA THR A 157 -22.42 2.73 -1.17
C THR A 157 -21.25 2.73 -0.17
N ASP A 158 -20.59 1.59 0.03
CA ASP A 158 -19.48 1.46 0.98
C ASP A 158 -18.24 2.28 0.57
N ASN A 159 -17.98 2.42 -0.73
CA ASN A 159 -16.85 3.23 -1.23
C ASN A 159 -17.01 4.71 -0.90
N ALA A 160 -18.22 5.25 -1.04
CA ALA A 160 -18.48 6.68 -0.74
C ALA A 160 -18.23 7.00 0.74
N ASN A 161 -18.62 6.10 1.64
CA ASN A 161 -18.39 6.24 3.07
C ASN A 161 -16.90 6.15 3.44
N MET A 162 -16.18 5.17 2.88
CA MET A 162 -14.73 5.03 3.09
C MET A 162 -13.97 6.25 2.57
N MET A 163 -14.32 6.77 1.38
CA MET A 163 -13.69 7.96 0.83
C MET A 163 -14.03 9.22 1.65
N THR A 164 -15.21 9.30 2.23
CA THR A 164 -15.56 10.39 3.17
C THR A 164 -14.68 10.34 4.42
N ALA A 165 -14.49 9.16 5.00
CA ALA A 165 -13.61 8.96 6.15
C ALA A 165 -12.14 9.27 5.83
N ALA A 166 -11.64 8.84 4.67
CA ALA A 166 -10.27 9.13 4.24
C ALA A 166 -10.02 10.64 4.07
N ILE A 167 -10.96 11.38 3.44
CA ILE A 167 -10.84 12.84 3.31
C ILE A 167 -10.94 13.55 4.67
N GLN A 168 -11.73 13.03 5.61
CA GLN A 168 -11.76 13.54 6.98
C GLN A 168 -10.42 13.31 7.69
N ALA A 169 -9.79 12.14 7.53
CA ALA A 169 -8.46 11.88 8.07
C ALA A 169 -7.40 12.82 7.49
N ILE A 170 -7.47 13.12 6.18
CA ILE A 170 -6.62 14.15 5.54
C ILE A 170 -6.88 15.53 6.16
N HIS A 171 -8.13 15.92 6.36
CA HIS A 171 -8.46 17.19 7.02
C HIS A 171 -7.91 17.25 8.45
N GLN A 172 -8.03 16.15 9.19
CA GLN A 172 -7.57 16.05 10.56
C GLN A 172 -6.06 16.29 10.67
N LYS A 173 -5.27 15.92 9.66
CA LYS A 173 -3.82 16.23 9.64
C LYS A 173 -3.52 17.72 9.72
N PHE A 174 -4.34 18.59 9.11
CA PHE A 174 -4.16 20.05 9.22
C PHE A 174 -4.61 20.58 10.59
N VAL A 175 -5.60 19.93 11.21
CA VAL A 175 -6.07 20.29 12.55
C VAL A 175 -5.03 19.91 13.60
N ASP A 176 -4.44 18.72 13.49
CA ASP A 176 -3.43 18.19 14.41
C ASP A 176 -2.07 18.88 14.24
N ASN A 177 -1.80 19.44 13.06
CA ASN A 177 -0.56 20.12 12.72
C ASN A 177 -0.81 21.58 12.31
N PRO A 178 -1.35 22.41 13.23
CA PRO A 178 -1.62 23.80 12.91
C PRO A 178 -0.32 24.55 12.63
N VAL A 179 -0.38 25.51 11.72
CA VAL A 179 0.76 26.39 11.44
C VAL A 179 0.99 27.31 12.63
N ILE A 180 2.22 27.30 13.18
CA ILE A 180 2.62 28.21 14.26
C ILE A 180 3.11 29.52 13.64
N ILE A 181 2.25 30.53 13.64
CA ILE A 181 2.48 31.81 12.92
C ILE A 181 3.81 32.49 13.32
N ASP A 182 4.20 32.39 14.59
CA ASP A 182 5.41 33.05 15.11
C ASP A 182 6.71 32.37 14.67
N GLU A 183 6.64 31.13 14.15
CA GLU A 183 7.77 30.35 13.65
C GLU A 183 7.82 30.30 12.12
N VAL A 184 6.88 30.94 11.44
CA VAL A 184 6.78 30.89 9.98
C VAL A 184 7.91 31.67 9.32
N GLU A 185 8.71 30.96 8.53
CA GLU A 185 9.64 31.60 7.61
C GLU A 185 8.89 32.26 6.45
N THR A 186 9.16 33.54 6.25
CA THR A 186 8.47 34.38 5.25
C THR A 186 9.22 34.49 3.92
N TYR A 187 10.51 34.12 3.89
CA TYR A 187 11.27 33.95 2.66
C TYR A 187 11.08 32.50 2.19
N THR A 188 10.40 32.33 1.07
CA THR A 188 9.80 31.04 0.67
C THR A 188 10.51 30.39 -0.51
N ASP A 189 11.61 30.96 -0.97
CA ASP A 189 12.44 30.36 -2.02
C ASP A 189 13.42 29.37 -1.39
N LEU A 190 13.18 28.08 -1.62
CA LEU A 190 13.99 26.98 -1.10
C LEU A 190 14.94 26.39 -2.16
N SER A 191 15.13 27.11 -3.26
CA SER A 191 16.02 26.69 -4.34
C SER A 191 17.46 26.49 -3.85
N GLU A 192 18.05 25.33 -4.17
CA GLU A 192 19.43 24.98 -3.83
C GLU A 192 19.72 24.89 -2.32
N LEU A 193 18.69 24.76 -1.50
CA LEU A 193 18.82 24.57 -0.06
C LEU A 193 18.81 23.10 0.34
N THR A 194 19.31 22.84 1.55
CA THR A 194 19.14 21.57 2.26
C THR A 194 18.29 21.80 3.49
N ILE A 195 17.22 21.02 3.65
CA ILE A 195 16.44 20.96 4.89
C ILE A 195 16.93 19.75 5.69
N ASN A 196 17.41 20.01 6.90
CA ASN A 196 17.82 19.00 7.86
C ASN A 196 16.77 18.87 8.97
N PRO A 197 16.76 17.79 9.74
CA PRO A 197 15.93 17.72 10.94
C PRO A 197 16.37 18.81 11.91
N LYS A 198 15.42 19.44 12.61
CA LYS A 198 15.76 20.32 13.73
C LYS A 198 16.30 19.50 14.89
N ASP A 199 17.09 20.10 15.78
CA ASP A 199 17.68 19.40 16.94
C ASP A 199 16.63 18.73 17.85
N ASP A 200 15.41 19.26 17.87
CA ASP A 200 14.27 18.75 18.63
C ASP A 200 13.28 17.94 17.79
N ASN A 201 13.62 17.66 16.52
CA ASN A 201 12.74 17.05 15.52
C ASN A 201 11.39 17.79 15.31
N SER A 202 11.32 19.08 15.67
CA SER A 202 10.12 19.86 15.41
C SER A 202 9.93 20.13 13.90
N PRO A 203 8.68 20.39 13.45
CA PRO A 203 8.43 20.70 12.05
C PRO A 203 9.09 22.01 11.59
N HIS A 204 9.40 22.11 10.31
CA HIS A 204 9.71 23.38 9.65
C HIS A 204 8.43 24.09 9.23
N TYR A 205 8.31 25.38 9.53
CA TYR A 205 7.10 26.16 9.22
C TYR A 205 7.40 27.20 8.14
N PHE A 206 6.67 27.15 7.03
CA PHE A 206 6.78 28.15 5.95
C PHE A 206 5.44 28.78 5.63
N ARG A 207 5.46 30.01 5.10
CA ARG A 207 4.22 30.65 4.65
C ARG A 207 3.70 30.02 3.37
N ALA A 208 4.61 29.81 2.44
CA ALA A 208 4.44 29.13 1.16
C ALA A 208 5.80 28.56 0.80
N ILE A 209 5.90 27.74 -0.23
CA ILE A 209 7.20 27.27 -0.74
C ILE A 209 7.24 27.51 -2.24
N ASN A 210 8.35 28.05 -2.72
CA ASN A 210 8.65 28.24 -4.11
C ASN A 210 10.02 27.63 -4.40
N LEU A 211 10.11 26.88 -5.49
CA LEU A 211 11.36 26.38 -6.04
C LEU A 211 11.48 26.96 -7.44
N ALA A 212 12.62 27.58 -7.74
CA ALA A 212 12.89 28.11 -9.06
C ALA A 212 12.99 26.97 -10.09
N ALA A 213 12.90 27.31 -11.37
CA ALA A 213 13.06 26.32 -12.42
C ALA A 213 14.49 25.76 -12.41
N SER A 214 14.61 24.45 -12.65
CA SER A 214 15.89 23.74 -12.76
C SER A 214 16.77 23.81 -11.51
N THR A 215 16.15 23.89 -10.31
CA THR A 215 16.87 23.86 -9.03
C THR A 215 16.56 22.59 -8.24
N THR A 216 17.44 22.26 -7.30
CA THR A 216 17.28 21.11 -6.42
C THR A 216 17.05 21.57 -4.98
N LEU A 217 16.10 20.95 -4.29
CA LEU A 217 15.95 21.01 -2.85
C LEU A 217 16.38 19.66 -2.27
N THR A 218 17.33 19.66 -1.36
CA THR A 218 17.79 18.42 -0.72
C THR A 218 17.15 18.26 0.65
N ILE A 219 16.68 17.05 0.96
CA ILE A 219 16.25 16.66 2.29
C ILE A 219 17.28 15.69 2.87
N SER A 220 17.74 15.99 4.07
CA SER A 220 18.56 15.09 4.86
C SER A 220 17.79 14.61 6.09
N GLY A 221 17.86 13.31 6.39
CA GLY A 221 17.15 12.70 7.52
C GLY A 221 15.61 12.76 7.41
N ASP A 222 14.95 12.54 8.55
CA ASP A 222 13.48 12.57 8.64
C ASP A 222 12.98 13.98 8.95
N VAL A 223 12.23 14.55 8.02
CA VAL A 223 11.78 15.96 8.09
C VAL A 223 10.26 16.05 7.97
N THR A 224 9.65 16.89 8.81
CA THR A 224 8.26 17.33 8.62
C THR A 224 8.25 18.80 8.24
N VAL A 225 7.55 19.14 7.16
CA VAL A 225 7.40 20.52 6.68
C VAL A 225 5.93 20.89 6.67
N ILE A 226 5.57 21.97 7.35
CA ILE A 226 4.20 22.48 7.46
C ILE A 226 4.14 23.86 6.82
N THR A 227 3.14 24.10 5.98
CA THR A 227 2.94 25.41 5.35
C THR A 227 1.53 25.94 5.55
N SER A 228 1.37 27.27 5.62
CA SER A 228 0.05 27.92 5.61
C SER A 228 -0.52 28.18 4.21
N GLY A 229 0.28 27.93 3.17
CA GLY A 229 -0.04 28.30 1.79
C GLY A 229 0.32 27.22 0.80
N ALA A 230 0.44 27.61 -0.46
CA ALA A 230 0.76 26.70 -1.54
C ALA A 230 2.27 26.37 -1.61
N MET A 231 2.58 25.25 -2.26
CA MET A 231 3.93 24.91 -2.71
C MET A 231 3.97 24.93 -4.24
N THR A 232 4.94 25.63 -4.81
CA THR A 232 5.13 25.74 -6.26
C THR A 232 6.55 25.31 -6.63
N MET A 233 6.66 24.37 -7.54
CA MET A 233 7.90 23.87 -8.11
C MET A 233 8.06 24.39 -9.53
N GLY A 234 9.18 25.02 -9.82
CA GLY A 234 9.53 25.46 -11.17
C GLY A 234 9.72 24.28 -12.13
N ALA A 235 9.70 24.55 -13.44
CA ALA A 235 9.94 23.51 -14.43
C ALA A 235 11.33 22.88 -14.24
N GLY A 236 11.39 21.54 -14.28
CA GLY A 236 12.63 20.78 -14.09
C GLY A 236 13.25 20.87 -12.70
N SER A 237 12.55 21.41 -11.68
CA SER A 237 13.07 21.39 -10.31
C SER A 237 12.91 20.01 -9.68
N GLN A 238 13.78 19.66 -8.74
CA GLN A 238 13.77 18.35 -8.08
C GLN A 238 13.80 18.49 -6.55
N ILE A 239 13.09 17.61 -5.86
CA ILE A 239 13.33 17.32 -4.45
C ILE A 239 14.16 16.05 -4.38
N LEU A 240 15.36 16.13 -3.81
CA LEU A 240 16.26 14.99 -3.63
C LEU A 240 16.23 14.54 -2.17
N LEU A 241 16.04 13.24 -1.94
CA LEU A 241 16.19 12.64 -0.61
C LEU A 241 17.59 12.04 -0.50
N GLU A 242 18.34 12.40 0.54
CA GLU A 242 19.58 11.71 0.87
C GLU A 242 19.32 10.27 1.33
N GLU A 243 20.36 9.46 1.46
CA GLU A 243 20.24 8.05 1.85
C GLU A 243 19.51 7.91 3.20
N GLY A 244 18.38 7.19 3.19
CA GLY A 244 17.54 6.99 4.36
C GLY A 244 16.70 8.20 4.79
N ALA A 245 16.72 9.30 4.04
CA ALA A 245 15.91 10.49 4.34
C ALA A 245 14.44 10.29 3.96
N ASN A 246 13.54 10.85 4.77
CA ASN A 246 12.10 10.90 4.48
C ASN A 246 11.57 12.30 4.71
N VAL A 247 10.53 12.67 3.97
CA VAL A 247 9.85 13.95 4.17
C VAL A 247 8.34 13.80 4.17
N THR A 248 7.71 14.42 5.16
CA THR A 248 6.27 14.63 5.22
C THR A 248 5.93 16.10 4.99
N TRP A 249 5.18 16.38 3.93
CA TRP A 249 4.70 17.71 3.57
C TRP A 249 3.26 17.88 4.03
N ILE A 250 2.98 18.91 4.82
CA ILE A 250 1.62 19.30 5.22
C ILE A 250 1.37 20.71 4.65
N LEU A 251 0.68 20.76 3.51
CA LEU A 251 0.52 21.98 2.72
C LEU A 251 -0.83 22.62 2.96
N GLY A 252 -0.85 23.84 3.49
CA GLY A 252 -2.08 24.58 3.76
C GLY A 252 -2.84 25.05 2.51
N GLY A 253 -2.25 24.91 1.32
CA GLY A 253 -2.85 25.21 0.03
C GLY A 253 -2.50 24.17 -1.04
N ALA A 254 -2.57 24.58 -2.31
CA ALA A 254 -2.32 23.71 -3.47
C ALA A 254 -0.82 23.34 -3.65
N LEU A 255 -0.57 22.22 -4.33
CA LEU A 255 0.76 21.82 -4.82
C LEU A 255 0.81 21.97 -6.34
N THR A 256 1.70 22.82 -6.84
CA THR A 256 1.91 23.03 -8.28
C THR A 256 3.28 22.54 -8.69
N LEU A 257 3.33 21.57 -9.58
CA LEU A 257 4.54 20.97 -10.12
C LEU A 257 4.77 21.48 -11.55
N GLY A 258 5.90 22.15 -11.75
CA GLY A 258 6.32 22.63 -13.06
C GLY A 258 6.68 21.48 -13.99
N ALA A 259 6.60 21.71 -15.30
CA ALA A 259 6.85 20.65 -16.27
C ALA A 259 8.22 19.97 -16.06
N GLY A 260 8.25 18.63 -16.06
CA GLY A 260 9.45 17.84 -15.86
C GLY A 260 10.06 17.95 -14.46
N SER A 261 9.35 18.51 -13.48
CA SER A 261 9.80 18.49 -12.08
C SER A 261 9.62 17.10 -11.46
N THR A 262 10.46 16.79 -10.48
CA THR A 262 10.39 15.53 -9.72
C THR A 262 10.14 15.82 -8.25
N PHE A 263 9.02 15.35 -7.74
CA PHE A 263 8.62 15.47 -6.34
C PHE A 263 8.92 14.17 -5.59
N ASN A 264 9.39 14.30 -4.35
CA ASN A 264 9.64 13.17 -3.46
C ASN A 264 9.05 13.44 -2.07
N GLY A 265 8.36 12.45 -1.51
CA GLY A 265 7.84 12.46 -0.14
C GLY A 265 6.34 12.23 -0.01
N LYS A 266 5.90 12.06 1.23
CA LYS A 266 4.47 11.92 1.58
C LYS A 266 3.87 13.32 1.74
N ALA A 267 2.78 13.62 1.04
CA ALA A 267 2.19 14.95 1.08
C ALA A 267 0.71 14.91 1.44
N TYR A 268 0.32 15.71 2.43
CA TYR A 268 -1.05 16.09 2.76
C TYR A 268 -1.29 17.51 2.23
N ILE A 269 -2.23 17.68 1.30
CA ILE A 269 -2.47 18.92 0.55
C ILE A 269 -3.88 19.44 0.79
N ASN A 270 -4.01 20.61 1.40
CA ASN A 270 -5.30 21.30 1.58
C ASN A 270 -5.65 22.11 0.32
N GLY A 271 -5.73 21.41 -0.80
CA GLY A 271 -5.96 22.01 -2.11
C GLY A 271 -5.82 20.98 -3.22
N ALA A 272 -5.69 21.47 -4.45
CA ALA A 272 -5.44 20.62 -5.62
C ALA A 272 -3.95 20.39 -5.84
N VAL A 273 -3.62 19.32 -6.55
CA VAL A 273 -2.29 19.02 -7.09
C VAL A 273 -2.33 19.14 -8.61
N SER A 274 -1.44 19.95 -9.20
CA SER A 274 -1.34 20.13 -10.65
C SER A 274 0.10 19.94 -11.13
N GLY A 275 0.31 18.97 -12.02
CA GLY A 275 1.63 18.53 -12.45
C GLY A 275 1.57 17.57 -13.62
N ALA A 276 0.76 17.85 -14.65
CA ALA A 276 0.44 16.90 -15.73
C ALA A 276 1.66 16.33 -16.49
N THR A 277 2.84 16.95 -16.37
CA THR A 277 4.10 16.52 -16.99
C THR A 277 5.21 16.35 -15.95
N SER A 278 4.83 16.20 -14.70
CA SER A 278 5.71 16.10 -13.53
C SER A 278 5.51 14.76 -12.86
N ASP A 279 6.58 14.28 -12.24
CA ASP A 279 6.63 12.96 -11.62
C ASP A 279 6.66 13.09 -10.11
N VAL A 280 5.92 12.22 -9.43
CA VAL A 280 6.19 11.88 -8.04
C VAL A 280 7.04 10.61 -8.09
N GLU A 281 8.34 10.75 -7.83
CA GLU A 281 9.29 9.63 -7.97
C GLU A 281 9.11 8.61 -6.85
N CYS A 282 8.95 9.08 -5.62
CA CYS A 282 8.44 8.28 -4.51
C CYS A 282 7.50 9.10 -3.60
N GLY A 283 6.62 8.41 -2.89
CA GLY A 283 5.73 8.95 -1.88
C GLY A 283 4.25 8.82 -2.21
N ASN A 284 3.44 9.53 -1.43
CA ASN A 284 1.97 9.48 -1.53
C ASN A 284 1.43 10.90 -1.61
N LEU A 285 0.35 11.10 -2.37
CA LEU A 285 -0.37 12.36 -2.44
C LEU A 285 -1.77 12.24 -1.86
N TYR A 286 -2.03 12.97 -0.79
CA TYR A 286 -3.32 13.00 -0.11
C TYR A 286 -3.90 14.41 -0.17
N ALA A 287 -4.82 14.65 -1.10
CA ALA A 287 -5.33 15.98 -1.40
C ALA A 287 -6.81 16.12 -1.06
N THR A 288 -7.20 17.28 -0.51
CA THR A 288 -8.62 17.63 -0.35
C THR A 288 -9.26 18.08 -1.67
N GLY A 289 -8.45 18.58 -2.62
CA GLY A 289 -8.84 18.90 -3.99
C GLY A 289 -8.53 17.78 -4.98
N ALA A 290 -8.54 18.12 -6.28
CA ALA A 290 -8.20 17.19 -7.36
C ALA A 290 -6.69 16.98 -7.49
N ILE A 291 -6.27 15.81 -7.99
CA ILE A 291 -4.86 15.47 -8.29
C ILE A 291 -4.72 15.24 -9.80
N GLY A 292 -3.81 15.97 -10.45
CA GLY A 292 -3.43 15.73 -11.85
C GLY A 292 -1.93 15.69 -12.01
N ILE A 293 -1.35 14.51 -12.31
CA ILE A 293 0.10 14.29 -12.41
C ILE A 293 0.45 13.37 -13.59
N ARG A 294 1.74 13.27 -13.96
CA ARG A 294 2.17 12.29 -14.97
C ARG A 294 2.23 10.90 -14.37
N THR A 295 3.06 10.69 -13.35
CA THR A 295 3.28 9.38 -12.70
C THR A 295 3.46 9.54 -11.19
N ILE A 296 3.22 8.46 -10.43
CA ILE A 296 3.52 8.39 -9.01
C ILE A 296 4.12 7.03 -8.66
N GLY A 297 5.32 7.03 -8.09
CA GLY A 297 6.00 5.81 -7.65
C GLY A 297 5.45 5.22 -6.35
N ASP A 298 6.23 4.30 -5.78
CA ASP A 298 6.01 3.68 -4.47
C ASP A 298 6.32 4.65 -3.32
N THR A 299 6.09 4.24 -2.08
CA THR A 299 6.46 5.01 -0.88
C THR A 299 7.97 5.31 -0.84
N CYS A 300 8.34 6.52 -0.37
CA CYS A 300 9.74 6.85 -0.10
C CYS A 300 10.25 6.11 1.14
N GLY A 301 11.49 5.64 1.10
CA GLY A 301 12.19 5.03 2.23
C GLY A 301 12.84 3.70 1.85
N PRO A 302 13.66 3.10 2.74
CA PRO A 302 14.01 1.70 2.55
C PRO A 302 12.70 0.95 2.45
N VAL A 303 12.52 0.18 1.38
CA VAL A 303 11.41 -0.77 1.23
C VAL A 303 11.29 -1.42 2.60
N GLU A 304 10.24 -1.10 3.38
CA GLU A 304 9.89 -1.97 4.47
C GLU A 304 9.72 -3.29 3.76
N ILE A 305 10.61 -4.24 4.06
CA ILE A 305 10.55 -5.56 3.47
C ILE A 305 9.15 -5.99 3.86
N THR A 306 8.22 -5.90 2.91
CA THR A 306 6.86 -6.33 3.12
C THR A 306 7.07 -7.73 3.63
N LYS A 307 6.49 -8.04 4.79
CA LYS A 307 6.48 -9.41 5.29
C LYS A 307 5.71 -10.20 4.24
N VAL A 308 6.40 -10.63 3.19
CA VAL A 308 5.88 -11.51 2.17
C VAL A 308 5.75 -12.82 2.92
N CYS A 309 4.56 -13.11 3.42
CA CYS A 309 4.20 -14.48 3.70
C CYS A 309 4.48 -15.21 2.38
N PRO A 310 5.39 -16.21 2.34
CA PRO A 310 5.75 -16.86 1.10
C PRO A 310 4.47 -17.26 0.38
N LEU A 311 4.30 -16.76 -0.85
CA LEU A 311 3.17 -17.08 -1.71
C LEU A 311 3.02 -18.60 -1.69
N TRP A 312 1.91 -19.08 -1.13
CA TRP A 312 1.46 -20.44 -1.32
C TRP A 312 1.07 -20.54 -2.79
N ASN A 313 2.05 -20.83 -3.65
CA ASN A 313 1.74 -21.12 -5.03
C ASN A 313 0.75 -22.28 -5.05
N THR A 314 -0.25 -22.20 -5.91
CA THR A 314 -1.30 -23.21 -6.04
C THR A 314 -0.77 -24.58 -6.49
N GLU A 315 0.50 -24.68 -6.85
CA GLU A 315 1.18 -25.96 -7.12
C GLU A 315 1.49 -26.77 -5.85
N ALA A 316 1.55 -26.14 -4.66
CA ALA A 316 1.71 -26.85 -3.39
C ALA A 316 0.42 -27.56 -2.90
N LYS A 317 -0.73 -27.38 -3.58
CA LYS A 317 -2.02 -27.98 -3.17
C LYS A 317 -2.08 -29.51 -3.25
N TRP A 318 -1.08 -30.18 -3.83
CA TRP A 318 -1.06 -31.64 -3.92
C TRP A 318 -0.35 -32.36 -2.78
N LEU A 319 0.31 -31.64 -1.86
CA LEU A 319 1.08 -32.28 -0.78
C LEU A 319 0.38 -32.33 0.60
N ALA A 320 -0.79 -31.72 0.76
CA ALA A 320 -1.44 -31.57 2.07
C ALA A 320 -2.85 -32.19 2.16
N ARG A 321 -3.13 -33.27 1.41
CA ARG A 321 -4.31 -34.10 1.67
C ARG A 321 -4.03 -35.58 1.48
N GLN A 322 -3.43 -36.19 2.50
CA GLN A 322 -3.52 -37.63 2.73
C GLN A 322 -3.62 -37.88 4.25
N ASP A 323 -4.83 -38.21 4.72
CA ASP A 323 -5.15 -38.54 6.11
C ASP A 323 -4.63 -39.93 6.56
N GLN A 324 -3.70 -40.56 5.83
CA GLN A 324 -3.12 -41.85 6.20
C GLN A 324 -1.70 -42.01 5.64
N MET A 325 -0.68 -41.60 6.39
CA MET A 325 0.68 -42.10 6.17
C MET A 325 1.33 -42.50 7.51
N ASP A 326 1.79 -43.76 7.54
CA ASP A 326 2.68 -44.32 8.57
C ASP A 326 4.03 -43.58 8.60
N PRO A 327 4.75 -43.58 9.74
CA PRO A 327 5.99 -42.81 9.88
C PRO A 327 7.10 -43.29 8.93
N HIS A 328 7.63 -42.38 8.12
CA HIS A 328 8.82 -42.60 7.30
C HIS A 328 10.04 -42.91 8.17
N THR A 329 10.82 -43.93 7.79
CA THR A 329 12.15 -44.21 8.34
C THR A 329 13.22 -43.51 7.50
N PHE A 330 14.04 -42.65 8.14
CA PHE A 330 15.26 -42.12 7.55
C PHE A 330 16.42 -43.09 7.77
N GLU A 331 17.13 -43.48 6.71
CA GLU A 331 18.37 -44.25 6.80
C GLU A 331 19.52 -43.47 6.16
N ILE A 332 20.64 -43.32 6.88
CA ILE A 332 21.79 -42.51 6.47
C ILE A 332 22.88 -43.45 5.92
N TRP A 333 23.28 -43.24 4.66
CA TRP A 333 24.43 -43.91 4.06
C TRP A 333 25.42 -42.88 3.52
N ASN A 334 26.63 -42.88 4.07
CA ASN A 334 27.84 -42.24 3.55
C ASN A 334 27.67 -40.83 2.94
N GLU A 335 27.66 -39.81 3.79
CA GLU A 335 27.94 -38.37 3.52
C GLU A 335 27.20 -37.63 2.36
N GLU A 336 26.27 -38.26 1.65
CA GLU A 336 25.34 -37.59 0.72
C GLU A 336 23.88 -37.85 1.14
N TYR A 337 23.08 -36.78 1.19
CA TYR A 337 21.66 -36.87 1.55
C TYR A 337 20.80 -37.06 0.30
N TRP A 338 20.02 -38.13 0.30
CA TRP A 338 19.06 -38.44 -0.75
C TRP A 338 17.68 -38.60 -0.12
N ILE A 339 16.65 -37.97 -0.73
CA ILE A 339 15.25 -38.28 -0.42
C ILE A 339 14.72 -39.17 -1.53
N THR A 340 14.00 -40.22 -1.14
CA THR A 340 13.25 -41.09 -2.04
C THR A 340 11.79 -40.68 -1.99
N ASP A 341 11.22 -40.38 -3.14
CA ASP A 341 9.78 -40.37 -3.32
C ASP A 341 9.31 -41.83 -3.49
N TYR A 342 8.47 -42.31 -2.58
CA TYR A 342 8.07 -43.72 -2.53
C TYR A 342 7.13 -44.11 -3.68
N ASP A 343 6.38 -43.16 -4.24
CA ASP A 343 5.42 -43.43 -5.31
C ASP A 343 6.09 -43.51 -6.68
N THR A 344 7.21 -42.80 -6.86
CA THR A 344 7.95 -42.73 -8.13
C THR A 344 9.28 -43.46 -8.11
N ASN A 345 9.78 -43.84 -6.92
CA ASN A 345 11.05 -44.51 -6.67
C ASN A 345 12.26 -43.76 -7.27
N THR A 346 12.14 -42.45 -7.43
CA THR A 346 13.22 -41.56 -7.91
C THR A 346 13.94 -40.88 -6.76
N TRP A 347 15.25 -40.74 -6.90
CA TRP A 347 16.14 -40.16 -5.91
C TRP A 347 16.48 -38.71 -6.28
N VAL A 348 16.27 -37.78 -5.35
CA VAL A 348 16.68 -36.38 -5.52
C VAL A 348 17.86 -36.10 -4.59
N GLY A 349 18.99 -35.74 -5.19
CA GLY A 349 20.20 -35.37 -4.44
C GLY A 349 20.09 -33.94 -3.91
N ILE A 350 20.41 -33.74 -2.64
CA ILE A 350 20.27 -32.44 -1.98
C ILE A 350 21.66 -31.87 -1.69
N THR A 351 21.95 -30.69 -2.22
CA THR A 351 23.16 -29.94 -1.89
C THR A 351 22.96 -29.03 -0.67
N SER A 352 24.06 -28.66 -0.01
CA SER A 352 24.17 -28.19 1.40
C SER A 352 23.43 -26.91 1.84
N GLU A 353 22.46 -26.41 1.08
CA GLU A 353 21.65 -25.22 1.44
C GLU A 353 20.14 -25.46 1.33
N THR A 354 19.67 -26.68 1.56
CA THR A 354 18.23 -26.93 1.65
C THR A 354 17.79 -26.94 3.11
N ILE A 355 17.05 -25.92 3.50
CA ILE A 355 16.32 -25.89 4.78
C ILE A 355 15.05 -26.72 4.57
N ILE A 356 15.00 -27.91 5.16
CA ILE A 356 13.77 -28.69 5.23
C ILE A 356 13.01 -28.20 6.46
N VAL A 357 11.86 -27.58 6.24
CA VAL A 357 10.93 -27.26 7.32
C VAL A 357 9.80 -28.28 7.27
N ASP A 358 9.76 -29.15 8.27
CA ASP A 358 8.68 -30.13 8.45
C ASP A 358 7.56 -29.47 9.28
N TYR A 359 6.32 -29.60 8.82
CA TYR A 359 5.14 -29.05 9.50
C TYR A 359 4.18 -30.18 9.84
N ARG A 360 4.08 -30.50 11.13
CA ARG A 360 3.06 -31.42 11.64
C ARG A 360 1.86 -30.62 12.13
N VAL A 361 0.71 -30.84 11.52
CA VAL A 361 -0.58 -30.32 12.00
C VAL A 361 -1.29 -31.48 12.67
N ASP A 362 -1.42 -31.43 14.00
CA ASP A 362 -2.18 -32.43 14.76
C ASP A 362 -3.57 -31.88 15.08
N SER A 363 -4.61 -32.71 14.91
CA SER A 363 -6.01 -32.28 14.89
C SER A 363 -6.62 -32.08 16.28
N SER A 364 -5.84 -31.66 17.27
CA SER A 364 -6.33 -31.30 18.60
C SER A 364 -6.13 -29.81 18.84
N SER A 365 -7.07 -29.18 19.53
CA SER A 365 -7.41 -27.75 19.52
C SER A 365 -6.38 -26.76 20.10
N GLU A 366 -5.08 -27.06 20.04
CA GLU A 366 -4.00 -26.15 20.40
C GLU A 366 -2.91 -26.20 19.32
N TYR A 367 -2.78 -25.13 18.54
CA TYR A 367 -1.71 -24.99 17.57
C TYR A 367 -0.41 -24.65 18.30
N TRP A 368 0.58 -25.52 18.24
CA TRP A 368 1.96 -25.19 18.60
C TRP A 368 2.86 -25.45 17.39
N ILE A 369 3.69 -24.47 17.06
CA ILE A 369 4.69 -24.57 15.99
C ILE A 369 6.01 -24.96 16.65
N GLN A 370 6.58 -26.10 16.26
CA GLN A 370 7.90 -26.50 16.71
C GLN A 370 8.92 -26.23 15.61
N LYS A 371 9.86 -25.33 15.86
CA LYS A 371 11.00 -25.09 14.97
C LYS A 371 12.15 -25.98 15.40
N THR A 372 12.46 -27.01 14.62
CA THR A 372 13.66 -27.83 14.83
C THR A 372 14.75 -27.39 13.86
N GLN A 373 15.78 -26.72 14.36
CA GLN A 373 16.94 -26.31 13.57
C GLN A 373 18.07 -27.32 13.79
N TYR A 374 18.54 -27.98 12.72
CA TYR A 374 19.76 -28.78 12.76
C TYR A 374 20.95 -27.89 12.42
N ILE A 375 21.70 -27.50 13.45
CA ILE A 375 23.02 -26.88 13.29
C ILE A 375 24.06 -27.98 13.44
N LYS A 376 24.95 -28.11 12.47
CA LYS A 376 26.05 -29.07 12.49
C LYS A 376 26.91 -28.85 13.75
N PRO A 377 27.07 -29.84 14.65
CA PRO A 377 28.10 -29.76 15.66
C PRO A 377 29.46 -29.96 14.98
N GLY A 378 30.42 -29.08 15.29
CA GLY A 378 31.82 -29.45 15.17
C GLY A 378 32.05 -30.76 15.94
N THR A 379 32.85 -31.63 15.36
CA THR A 379 33.27 -32.94 15.87
C THR A 379 33.51 -32.96 17.38
N ASP A 380 32.60 -33.53 18.16
CA ASP A 380 32.92 -34.61 19.10
C ASP A 380 31.64 -35.19 19.76
N THR A 381 31.77 -36.45 20.14
CA THR A 381 30.74 -37.31 20.74
C THR A 381 30.20 -36.78 22.07
N ASP A 382 28.88 -36.57 22.19
CA ASP A 382 28.06 -37.18 23.24
C ASP A 382 26.56 -36.86 23.11
N LYS A 383 25.74 -37.88 23.39
CA LYS A 383 24.27 -37.79 23.46
C LYS A 383 23.83 -36.90 24.63
N TRP A 384 23.06 -35.85 24.34
CA TRP A 384 22.21 -35.19 25.33
C TRP A 384 20.84 -34.87 24.72
N TRP A 385 19.78 -35.37 25.36
CA TRP A 385 18.44 -34.81 25.23
C TRP A 385 18.36 -33.64 26.22
N GLY A 386 18.25 -32.43 25.71
CA GLY A 386 18.07 -31.23 26.52
C GLY A 386 17.40 -30.14 25.70
N THR A 387 16.30 -29.60 26.22
CA THR A 387 15.68 -28.37 25.74
C THR A 387 16.60 -27.21 26.12
N TRP A 388 17.17 -26.52 25.14
CA TRP A 388 17.90 -25.27 25.36
C TRP A 388 17.11 -24.12 24.75
N ALA A 389 16.69 -23.18 25.58
CA ALA A 389 16.36 -21.84 25.15
C ALA A 389 17.69 -21.09 24.98
N VAL A 390 18.06 -20.79 23.74
CA VAL A 390 19.18 -19.88 23.46
C VAL A 390 18.61 -18.47 23.39
N THR A 391 18.86 -17.69 24.45
CA THR A 391 18.86 -16.24 24.40
C THR A 391 20.21 -15.82 23.84
N ASP A 392 20.27 -15.38 22.57
CA ASP A 392 21.22 -14.32 22.21
C ASP A 392 20.79 -13.54 20.96
N ASN A 393 21.14 -12.26 21.00
CA ASN A 393 20.66 -11.17 20.17
C ASN A 393 21.14 -11.26 18.72
N THR A 394 20.20 -11.34 17.77
CA THR A 394 20.37 -10.77 16.43
C THR A 394 19.01 -10.35 15.91
N LEU A 395 18.90 -9.08 15.52
CA LEU A 395 17.69 -8.34 15.17
C LEU A 395 16.71 -9.13 14.30
N TYR A 396 15.65 -9.65 14.92
CA TYR A 396 14.36 -9.89 14.28
C TYR A 396 13.39 -8.83 14.79
N PRO A 397 12.49 -8.30 13.95
CA PRO A 397 11.47 -7.36 14.42
C PRO A 397 10.68 -8.02 15.53
N GLU A 398 10.50 -7.28 16.61
CA GLU A 398 9.86 -7.72 17.84
C GLU A 398 8.53 -8.44 17.53
N ASN A 399 8.37 -9.62 18.14
CA ASN A 399 7.26 -10.58 18.05
C ASN A 399 7.08 -11.33 16.72
N PHE A 400 7.68 -12.53 16.69
CA PHE A 400 7.26 -13.61 15.78
C PHE A 400 5.77 -13.93 15.90
N ASP A 401 5.17 -13.74 17.08
CA ASP A 401 3.72 -13.89 17.28
C ASP A 401 2.91 -12.84 16.49
N THR A 402 3.45 -11.64 16.29
CA THR A 402 2.83 -10.60 15.45
C THR A 402 3.00 -10.92 13.96
N PHE A 403 4.12 -11.53 13.56
CA PHE A 403 4.31 -12.06 12.20
C PHE A 403 3.34 -13.24 11.91
N ALA A 404 3.22 -14.18 12.84
CA ALA A 404 2.33 -15.33 12.73
C ALA A 404 0.84 -14.93 12.76
N ALA A 405 0.47 -13.92 13.58
CA ALA A 405 -0.89 -13.37 13.59
C ALA A 405 -1.24 -12.65 12.28
N ALA A 406 -0.29 -11.92 11.68
CA ALA A 406 -0.49 -11.27 10.38
C ALA A 406 -0.69 -12.30 9.25
N CYS A 407 0.14 -13.35 9.16
CA CYS A 407 -0.05 -14.39 8.14
C CYS A 407 -1.28 -15.28 8.41
N LYS A 408 -1.77 -15.37 9.66
CA LYS A 408 -3.01 -16.10 10.00
C LYS A 408 -4.27 -15.35 9.59
N ALA A 409 -4.28 -14.02 9.70
CA ALA A 409 -5.40 -13.18 9.25
C ALA A 409 -5.63 -13.31 7.73
N ASP A 410 -4.55 -13.37 6.93
CA ASP A 410 -4.63 -13.59 5.48
C ASP A 410 -5.18 -14.99 5.13
N LEU A 411 -4.88 -16.01 5.94
CA LEU A 411 -5.40 -17.37 5.79
C LEU A 411 -6.88 -17.51 6.19
N GLU A 412 -7.38 -16.70 7.13
CA GLU A 412 -8.80 -16.70 7.53
C GLU A 412 -9.68 -15.99 6.48
N ILE A 413 -9.15 -14.97 5.79
CA ILE A 413 -9.81 -14.31 4.65
C ILE A 413 -9.95 -15.26 3.45
N LEU A 414 -8.93 -16.09 3.19
CA LEU A 414 -8.97 -17.08 2.09
C LEU A 414 -9.85 -18.31 2.37
N ASN A 415 -10.15 -18.60 3.64
CA ASN A 415 -10.91 -19.80 4.04
C ASN A 415 -12.37 -19.53 4.41
N ASN A 416 -12.83 -18.27 4.38
CA ASN A 416 -14.24 -17.94 4.65
C ASN A 416 -14.83 -17.05 3.54
N PRO A 417 -15.12 -17.62 2.35
CA PRO A 417 -15.83 -16.91 1.31
C PRO A 417 -17.34 -16.99 1.61
N TYR A 418 -17.89 -15.94 2.22
CA TYR A 418 -19.33 -15.66 2.18
C TYR A 418 -19.55 -14.21 1.79
#